data_AF-N9LS95-F1
#
_entry.id   AF-N9LS95-F1
#
_cell.length_a   1.000
_cell.length_b   1.000
_cell.length_c   1.000
_cell.angle_alpha   90.00
_cell.angle_beta   90.00
_cell.angle_gamma   90.00
#
_symmetry.space_group_name_H-M   'P 1'
#
loop_
_entity.id
_entity.type
_entity.pdbx_description
1 polymer ?
#
loop_
_entity_poly.entity_id
_entity_poly.type
_entity_poly.pdbx_seq_one_letter_code
_entity_poly.pdbx_strand_id
1 'polypeptide(L)'
;MLIKSQKITLWTIQHQDFYKTLIQEKIVYAALRPEIDSEYLTGYEWLRKQMDNKIGKRPFPTCYPIWAWYQWNGIQQAKPDLRYSCHLNKGTPGVRLTIQKEIREVLLSDFILWHSPYCYHYYIAVDELQDERFEQKLKDLNLTESNFEQFPHYLQREIEQSWQHIFDLDYNFPAYTQPYDLKSIQATFWSLSLDEVIKVEKFIAR
;
A
#
# COMPACT_ATOMS: atom_id res chain seq x y z
N MET A 1 16.16 -23.40 13.93
CA MET A 1 16.94 -22.17 13.72
C MET A 1 16.04 -21.01 14.09
N LEU A 2 16.26 -20.36 15.25
CA LEU A 2 15.47 -19.20 15.67
C LEU A 2 15.77 -18.07 14.68
N ILE A 3 14.83 -17.79 13.77
CA ILE A 3 14.89 -16.60 12.94
C ILE A 3 14.85 -15.43 13.92
N LYS A 4 15.96 -14.73 14.10
CA LYS A 4 15.99 -13.50 14.89
C LYS A 4 14.91 -12.58 14.31
N SER A 5 14.02 -12.12 15.19
CA SER A 5 13.08 -11.04 14.92
C SER A 5 13.86 -9.89 14.27
N GLN A 6 13.57 -9.63 12.99
CA GLN A 6 14.12 -8.48 12.27
C GLN A 6 13.04 -7.41 12.29
N LYS A 7 13.24 -6.41 13.16
CA LYS A 7 12.35 -5.26 13.24
C LYS A 7 12.73 -4.21 12.23
N ILE A 8 11.73 -3.56 11.66
CA ILE A 8 11.89 -2.39 10.79
C ILE A 8 11.20 -1.17 11.41
N THR A 9 11.72 0.01 11.10
CA THR A 9 11.10 1.28 11.48
C THR A 9 10.11 1.70 10.39
N LEU A 10 8.90 2.05 10.80
CA LEU A 10 7.86 2.58 9.92
C LEU A 10 7.28 3.88 10.48
N TRP A 11 6.62 4.66 9.63
CA TRP A 11 5.90 5.86 10.02
C TRP A 11 4.45 5.81 9.56
N THR A 12 3.50 5.74 10.48
CA THR A 12 2.07 5.87 10.14
C THR A 12 1.57 7.27 10.52
N ILE A 13 0.78 7.87 9.64
CA ILE A 13 0.09 9.13 9.90
C ILE A 13 -1.38 8.81 10.10
N GLN A 14 -1.94 9.22 11.23
CA GLN A 14 -3.27 8.86 11.65
C GLN A 14 -4.00 10.08 12.23
N HIS A 15 -5.33 10.03 12.22
CA HIS A 15 -6.14 10.99 12.99
C HIS A 15 -5.80 10.89 14.48
N GLN A 16 -5.92 12.01 15.19
CA GLN A 16 -5.70 12.00 16.64
C GLN A 16 -6.60 11.00 17.39
N ASP A 17 -7.83 10.76 16.90
CA ASP A 17 -8.75 9.81 17.53
C ASP A 17 -8.31 8.36 17.40
N PHE A 18 -7.69 7.97 16.27
CA PHE A 18 -7.07 6.65 16.12
C PHE A 18 -6.02 6.40 17.21
N TYR A 19 -5.21 7.42 17.52
CA TYR A 19 -4.21 7.32 18.58
C TYR A 19 -4.81 7.28 19.99
N LYS A 20 -5.91 7.99 20.23
CA LYS A 20 -6.65 7.87 21.50
C LYS A 20 -7.16 6.44 21.69
N THR A 21 -7.74 5.85 20.65
CA THR A 21 -8.19 4.45 20.66
C THR A 21 -7.01 3.50 20.93
N LEU A 22 -5.85 3.74 20.31
CA LEU A 22 -4.65 2.94 20.57
C LEU A 22 -4.20 2.98 22.04
N ILE A 23 -4.24 4.16 22.67
CA ILE A 23 -3.89 4.28 24.10
C ILE A 23 -4.87 3.51 24.99
N GLN A 24 -6.16 3.56 24.65
CA GLN A 24 -7.25 2.93 25.41
C GLN A 24 -7.21 1.41 25.26
N GLU A 25 -7.25 0.92 24.03
CA GLU A 25 -7.41 -0.50 23.68
C GLU A 25 -6.09 -1.27 23.66
N LYS A 26 -4.94 -0.57 23.72
CA LYS A 26 -3.57 -1.09 23.61
C LYS A 26 -3.22 -1.70 22.26
N ILE A 27 -4.19 -2.23 21.53
CA ILE A 27 -4.03 -2.76 20.17
C ILE A 27 -5.23 -2.28 19.34
N VAL A 28 -4.95 -1.83 18.12
CA VAL A 28 -5.99 -1.44 17.17
C VAL A 28 -5.88 -2.19 15.86
N TYR A 29 -7.03 -2.41 15.25
CA TYR A 29 -7.21 -2.98 13.93
C TYR A 29 -7.98 -1.96 13.09
N ALA A 30 -7.66 -1.83 11.80
CA ALA A 30 -8.49 -1.02 10.92
C ALA A 30 -9.72 -1.83 10.49
N ALA A 31 -10.91 -1.32 10.78
CA ALA A 31 -12.15 -1.82 10.19
C ALA A 31 -12.45 -1.05 8.89
N LEU A 32 -13.29 -1.64 8.03
CA LEU A 32 -13.80 -0.97 6.82
C LEU A 32 -14.36 0.41 7.18
N ARG A 33 -13.95 1.43 6.41
CA ARG A 33 -14.62 2.72 6.40
C ARG A 33 -15.86 2.61 5.49
N PRO A 34 -17.07 2.96 5.97
CA PRO A 34 -18.30 2.89 5.17
C PRO A 34 -18.23 3.66 3.84
N GLU A 35 -17.24 4.54 3.66
CA GLU A 35 -17.13 5.50 2.57
C GLU A 35 -16.12 5.12 1.47
N ILE A 36 -15.67 3.86 1.38
CA ILE A 36 -14.82 3.45 0.24
C ILE A 36 -15.71 3.30 -1.00
N ASP A 37 -15.46 4.14 -2.02
CA ASP A 37 -16.16 4.03 -3.31
C ASP A 37 -15.92 2.66 -3.96
N SER A 38 -16.95 2.16 -4.64
CA SER A 38 -16.93 0.81 -5.24
C SER A 38 -15.77 0.59 -6.20
N GLU A 39 -15.28 1.65 -6.84
CA GLU A 39 -14.15 1.59 -7.78
C GLU A 39 -12.83 1.16 -7.12
N TYR A 40 -12.63 1.49 -5.83
CA TYR A 40 -11.40 1.14 -5.10
C TYR A 40 -11.48 -0.24 -4.42
N LEU A 41 -12.68 -0.82 -4.35
CA LEU A 41 -12.92 -2.04 -3.59
C LEU A 41 -12.17 -3.23 -4.18
N THR A 42 -12.10 -3.31 -5.51
CA THR A 42 -11.37 -4.39 -6.23
C THR A 42 -9.91 -4.41 -5.82
N GLY A 43 -9.22 -3.27 -5.86
CA GLY A 43 -7.83 -3.13 -5.44
C GLY A 43 -7.60 -3.50 -3.99
N TYR A 44 -8.45 -3.00 -3.08
CA TYR A 44 -8.36 -3.34 -1.66
C TYR A 44 -8.56 -4.84 -1.41
N GLU A 45 -9.55 -5.47 -2.06
CA GLU A 45 -9.76 -6.91 -1.90
C GLU A 45 -8.60 -7.73 -2.46
N TRP A 46 -8.02 -7.31 -3.59
CA TRP A 46 -6.81 -7.91 -4.11
C TRP A 46 -5.66 -7.80 -3.10
N LEU A 47 -5.38 -6.60 -2.57
CA LEU A 47 -4.32 -6.38 -1.59
C LEU A 47 -4.52 -7.20 -0.31
N ARG A 48 -5.75 -7.25 0.21
CA ARG A 48 -6.07 -8.03 1.41
C ARG A 48 -5.83 -9.53 1.18
N LYS A 49 -6.10 -10.07 -0.01
CA LYS A 49 -5.73 -11.45 -0.37
C LYS A 49 -4.21 -11.63 -0.43
N GLN A 50 -3.47 -10.64 -0.92
CA GLN A 50 -1.99 -10.68 -0.91
C GLN A 50 -1.45 -10.68 0.53
N MET A 51 -2.00 -9.84 1.40
CA MET A 51 -1.63 -9.80 2.82
C MET A 51 -1.96 -11.12 3.53
N ASP A 52 -3.15 -11.70 3.30
CA ASP A 52 -3.53 -13.00 3.86
C ASP A 52 -2.52 -14.12 3.51
N ASN A 53 -1.92 -14.04 2.32
CA ASN A 53 -1.00 -15.04 1.82
C ASN A 53 0.46 -14.78 2.25
N LYS A 54 0.86 -13.51 2.35
CA LYS A 54 2.27 -13.12 2.57
C LYS A 54 2.61 -12.82 4.04
N ILE A 55 1.67 -12.27 4.81
CA ILE A 55 1.90 -11.84 6.22
C ILE A 55 0.94 -12.49 7.22
N GLY A 56 0.18 -13.49 6.78
CA GLY A 56 -0.78 -14.23 7.61
C GLY A 56 -2.21 -13.72 7.48
N LYS A 57 -3.16 -14.58 7.87
CA LYS A 57 -4.60 -14.33 7.74
C LYS A 57 -5.03 -13.11 8.52
N ARG A 58 -5.92 -12.32 7.92
CA ARG A 58 -6.59 -11.20 8.58
C ARG A 58 -7.27 -11.65 9.88
N PRO A 59 -7.22 -10.83 10.95
CA PRO A 59 -7.83 -11.14 12.24
C PRO A 59 -9.35 -11.36 12.18
N PHE A 60 -10.06 -10.64 11.29
CA PHE A 60 -11.50 -10.77 11.09
C PHE A 60 -11.92 -10.36 9.65
N PRO A 61 -13.10 -10.79 9.16
CA PRO A 61 -13.51 -10.62 7.76
C PRO A 61 -13.55 -9.17 7.25
N THR A 62 -13.77 -8.20 8.13
CA THR A 62 -13.81 -6.75 7.82
C THR A 62 -12.54 -6.02 8.25
N CYS A 63 -11.43 -6.73 8.52
CA CYS A 63 -10.14 -6.11 8.84
C CYS A 63 -9.46 -5.61 7.58
N TYR A 64 -9.13 -4.32 7.55
CA TYR A 64 -8.44 -3.63 6.47
C TYR A 64 -6.97 -3.37 6.82
N PRO A 65 -6.14 -3.03 5.82
CA PRO A 65 -4.75 -2.68 6.05
C PRO A 65 -4.63 -1.39 6.87
N ILE A 66 -3.73 -1.37 7.85
CA ILE A 66 -3.19 -0.14 8.40
C ILE A 66 -2.00 0.26 7.54
N TRP A 67 -2.02 1.48 7.01
CA TRP A 67 -0.98 2.02 6.15
C TRP A 67 0.12 2.70 6.96
N ALA A 68 1.36 2.55 6.51
CA ALA A 68 2.53 3.27 6.98
C ALA A 68 3.52 3.49 5.84
N TRP A 69 4.50 4.35 6.08
CA TRP A 69 5.64 4.55 5.22
C TRP A 69 6.83 3.77 5.74
N TYR A 70 7.44 2.97 4.87
CA TYR A 70 8.80 2.47 5.06
C TYR A 70 9.80 3.47 4.47
N GLN A 71 9.47 4.03 3.31
CA GLN A 71 10.24 5.06 2.64
C GLN A 71 9.28 6.08 2.01
N TRP A 72 9.16 7.29 2.55
CA TRP A 72 8.20 8.26 2.02
C TRP A 72 8.63 8.87 0.68
N ASN A 73 9.88 9.31 0.55
CA ASN A 73 10.37 9.96 -0.67
C ASN A 73 11.86 9.62 -0.89
N GLY A 74 12.13 8.36 -1.25
CA GLY A 74 13.50 7.86 -1.34
C GLY A 74 14.16 7.62 0.03
N ILE A 75 15.27 6.90 0.01
CA ILE A 75 15.97 6.44 1.23
C ILE A 75 16.47 7.61 2.08
N GLN A 76 16.80 8.73 1.43
CA GLN A 76 17.25 9.95 2.10
C GLN A 76 16.12 10.66 2.87
N GLN A 77 14.86 10.38 2.52
CA GLN A 77 13.69 10.97 3.16
C GLN A 77 12.64 9.91 3.49
N ALA A 78 13.07 8.84 4.15
CA ALA A 78 12.19 7.72 4.52
C ALA A 78 11.04 8.16 5.45
N LYS A 79 11.32 9.11 6.34
CA LYS A 79 10.34 9.66 7.28
C LYS A 79 9.47 10.75 6.62
N PRO A 80 8.13 10.64 6.62
CA PRO A 80 7.25 11.59 5.96
C PRO A 80 7.35 13.02 6.49
N ASP A 81 7.44 14.05 5.65
CA ASP A 81 7.44 15.45 6.11
C ASP A 81 6.02 15.96 6.38
N LEU A 82 5.74 16.38 7.62
CA LEU A 82 4.42 16.88 8.06
C LEU A 82 4.07 18.27 7.53
N ARG A 83 5.01 18.94 6.85
CA ARG A 83 4.75 20.21 6.16
C ARG A 83 4.09 20.00 4.80
N TYR A 84 4.09 18.77 4.28
CA TYR A 84 3.45 18.42 3.02
C TYR A 84 1.92 18.33 3.18
N SER A 85 1.18 18.73 2.16
CA SER A 85 -0.28 18.59 2.11
C SER A 85 -0.69 17.14 1.82
N CYS A 86 -1.98 16.82 1.88
CA CYS A 86 -2.57 15.52 1.51
C CYS A 86 -2.34 14.35 2.48
N HIS A 87 -1.58 14.51 3.57
CA HIS A 87 -1.51 13.47 4.61
C HIS A 87 -2.85 13.26 5.33
N LEU A 88 -3.55 14.38 5.59
CA LEU A 88 -4.89 14.46 6.16
C LEU A 88 -5.54 15.74 5.63
N ASN A 89 -6.87 15.86 5.76
CA ASN A 89 -7.58 17.09 5.39
C ASN A 89 -7.05 18.29 6.19
N LYS A 90 -6.88 19.43 5.52
CA LYS A 90 -6.39 20.68 6.14
C LYS A 90 -7.14 21.02 7.43
N GLY A 91 -6.40 21.41 8.46
CA GLY A 91 -6.94 21.75 9.78
C GLY A 91 -7.22 20.52 10.68
N THR A 92 -7.09 19.31 10.16
CA THR A 92 -7.33 18.08 10.94
C THR A 92 -6.18 17.85 11.94
N PRO A 93 -6.50 17.61 13.23
CA PRO A 93 -5.52 17.15 14.20
C PRO A 93 -5.05 15.72 13.88
N GLY A 94 -3.76 15.57 13.64
CA GLY A 94 -3.12 14.31 13.28
C GLY A 94 -1.98 13.94 14.22
N VAL A 95 -1.57 12.68 14.13
CA VAL A 95 -0.34 12.18 14.72
C VAL A 95 0.49 11.46 13.67
N ARG A 96 1.81 11.62 13.73
CA ARG A 96 2.77 10.71 13.09
C ARG A 96 3.36 9.83 14.17
N LEU A 97 3.18 8.54 14.03
CA LEU A 97 3.74 7.53 14.91
C LEU A 97 4.98 6.94 14.24
N THR A 98 6.13 6.97 14.91
CA THR A 98 7.26 6.11 14.57
C THR A 98 7.04 4.78 15.27
N ILE A 99 7.01 3.69 14.52
CA ILE A 99 6.71 2.36 15.04
C ILE A 99 7.82 1.37 14.67
N GLN A 100 8.01 0.34 15.50
CA GLN A 100 8.85 -0.81 15.21
C GLN A 100 8.00 -2.06 15.03
N LYS A 101 8.01 -2.63 13.82
CA LYS A 101 7.27 -3.85 13.50
C LYS A 101 8.19 -4.98 13.07
N GLU A 102 7.78 -6.21 13.32
CA GLU A 102 8.42 -7.39 12.75
C GLU A 102 8.26 -7.39 11.23
N ILE A 103 9.35 -7.59 10.48
CA ILE A 103 9.29 -7.58 9.01
C ILE A 103 8.30 -8.61 8.46
N ARG A 104 8.14 -9.76 9.12
CA ARG A 104 7.20 -10.83 8.70
C ARG A 104 5.72 -10.43 8.82
N GLU A 105 5.43 -9.37 9.57
CA GLU A 105 4.06 -8.87 9.81
C GLU A 105 3.73 -7.68 8.89
N VAL A 106 4.64 -7.34 7.98
CA VAL A 106 4.55 -6.16 7.12
C VAL A 106 4.64 -6.58 5.66
N LEU A 107 3.69 -6.12 4.86
CA LEU A 107 3.76 -6.21 3.41
C LEU A 107 4.20 -4.85 2.85
N LEU A 108 5.41 -4.82 2.31
CA LEU A 108 5.96 -3.64 1.63
C LEU A 108 5.53 -3.64 0.16
N SER A 109 5.23 -2.46 -0.37
CA SER A 109 4.90 -2.29 -1.79
C SER A 109 5.35 -0.93 -2.30
N ASP A 110 5.62 -0.85 -3.59
CA ASP A 110 5.82 0.39 -4.32
C ASP A 110 4.54 1.24 -4.31
N PHE A 111 4.63 2.46 -3.79
CA PHE A 111 3.50 3.39 -3.67
C PHE A 111 2.99 3.87 -5.04
N ILE A 112 3.89 4.06 -6.02
CA ILE A 112 3.49 4.52 -7.34
C ILE A 112 2.75 3.40 -8.06
N LEU A 113 3.35 2.20 -8.11
CA LEU A 113 2.73 1.08 -8.81
C LEU A 113 1.44 0.59 -8.15
N TRP A 114 1.24 0.84 -6.85
CA TRP A 114 -0.01 0.53 -6.16
C TRP A 114 -1.24 1.16 -6.81
N HIS A 115 -1.11 2.29 -7.53
CA HIS A 115 -2.24 2.90 -8.23
C HIS A 115 -2.84 2.00 -9.31
N SER A 116 -2.04 1.08 -9.88
CA SER A 116 -2.49 0.08 -10.84
C SER A 116 -3.54 -0.87 -10.25
N PRO A 117 -3.27 -1.69 -9.21
CA PRO A 117 -4.31 -2.47 -8.56
C PRO A 117 -5.37 -1.61 -7.86
N TYR A 118 -5.01 -0.42 -7.35
CA TYR A 118 -5.91 0.40 -6.54
C TYR A 118 -7.09 0.99 -7.31
N CYS A 119 -6.82 1.65 -8.44
CA CYS A 119 -7.85 2.41 -9.16
C CYS A 119 -7.72 2.40 -10.69
N TYR A 120 -6.51 2.24 -11.24
CA TYR A 120 -6.35 2.25 -12.71
C TYR A 120 -6.68 0.91 -13.35
N HIS A 121 -6.48 -0.19 -12.63
CA HIS A 121 -6.57 -1.56 -13.11
C HIS A 121 -5.70 -1.85 -14.33
N TYR A 122 -4.52 -1.21 -14.40
CA TYR A 122 -3.61 -1.31 -15.53
C TYR A 122 -2.62 -2.48 -15.42
N TYR A 123 -2.18 -2.95 -16.59
CA TYR A 123 -1.09 -3.90 -16.72
C TYR A 123 0.25 -3.24 -16.33
N ILE A 124 1.12 -3.99 -15.66
CA ILE A 124 2.48 -3.55 -15.31
C ILE A 124 3.47 -4.41 -16.11
N ALA A 125 3.81 -3.99 -17.32
CA ALA A 125 4.85 -4.56 -18.15
C ALA A 125 6.28 -4.41 -17.58
N VAL A 126 7.15 -5.41 -17.74
CA VAL A 126 8.53 -5.42 -17.26
C VAL A 126 9.52 -4.65 -18.16
N ASP A 127 9.14 -4.41 -19.40
CA ASP A 127 9.90 -3.65 -20.39
C ASP A 127 8.97 -3.08 -21.47
N GLU A 128 9.52 -2.21 -22.33
CA GLU A 128 8.78 -1.57 -23.42
C GLU A 128 8.18 -2.58 -24.40
N LEU A 129 8.89 -3.68 -24.68
CA LEU A 129 8.42 -4.69 -25.63
C LEU A 129 7.19 -5.44 -25.10
N GLN A 130 7.15 -5.75 -23.81
CA GLN A 130 5.99 -6.36 -23.18
C GLN A 130 4.81 -5.39 -23.13
N ASP A 131 5.07 -4.11 -22.89
CA ASP A 131 4.04 -3.06 -22.87
C ASP A 131 3.37 -2.93 -24.25
N GLU A 132 4.18 -2.76 -25.29
CA GLU A 132 3.72 -2.68 -26.69
C GLU A 132 2.93 -3.93 -27.10
N ARG A 133 3.38 -5.12 -26.68
CA ARG A 133 2.67 -6.38 -26.94
C ARG A 133 1.31 -6.42 -26.26
N PHE A 134 1.22 -5.96 -25.02
CA PHE A 134 -0.05 -5.94 -24.29
C PHE A 134 -1.02 -4.92 -24.92
N GLU A 135 -0.54 -3.73 -25.28
CA GLU A 135 -1.33 -2.75 -26.02
C GLU A 135 -1.83 -3.30 -27.36
N GLN A 136 -0.97 -3.94 -28.14
CA GLN A 136 -1.35 -4.53 -29.42
C GLN A 136 -2.40 -5.63 -29.23
N LYS A 137 -2.25 -6.46 -28.19
CA LYS A 137 -3.24 -7.48 -27.82
C LYS A 137 -4.61 -6.87 -27.52
N LEU A 138 -4.67 -5.74 -26.82
CA LEU A 138 -5.94 -5.03 -26.57
C LEU A 138 -6.54 -4.47 -27.88
N LYS A 139 -5.71 -3.94 -28.77
CA LYS A 139 -6.14 -3.44 -30.11
C LYS A 139 -6.73 -4.57 -30.95
N ASP A 140 -6.06 -5.71 -31.04
CA ASP A 140 -6.50 -6.87 -31.83
C ASP A 140 -7.84 -7.43 -31.34
N LEU A 141 -8.13 -7.28 -30.03
CA LEU A 141 -9.37 -7.71 -29.40
C LEU A 141 -10.46 -6.61 -29.38
N ASN A 142 -10.17 -5.41 -29.89
CA ASN A 142 -11.03 -4.22 -29.79
C ASN A 142 -11.41 -3.85 -28.34
N LEU A 143 -10.46 -3.96 -27.41
CA LEU A 143 -10.65 -3.72 -25.98
C LEU A 143 -9.97 -2.45 -25.45
N THR A 144 -9.37 -1.63 -26.32
CA THR A 144 -8.61 -0.43 -25.91
C THR A 144 -9.40 0.55 -25.05
N GLU A 145 -10.71 0.70 -25.31
CA GLU A 145 -11.61 1.60 -24.57
C GLU A 145 -12.47 0.87 -23.51
N SER A 146 -12.23 -0.43 -23.30
CA SER A 146 -13.00 -1.23 -22.36
C SER A 146 -12.43 -1.12 -20.94
N ASN A 147 -13.31 -1.13 -19.95
CA ASN A 147 -12.91 -1.15 -18.55
C ASN A 147 -12.45 -2.56 -18.13
N PHE A 148 -11.67 -2.64 -17.05
CA PHE A 148 -11.14 -3.90 -16.52
C PHE A 148 -12.22 -4.97 -16.30
N GLU A 149 -13.40 -4.58 -15.79
CA GLU A 149 -14.52 -5.49 -15.54
C GLU A 149 -15.11 -6.09 -16.82
N GLN A 150 -14.90 -5.44 -17.97
CA GLN A 150 -15.38 -5.87 -19.28
C GLN A 150 -14.39 -6.81 -19.98
N PHE A 151 -13.14 -6.88 -19.51
CA PHE A 151 -12.15 -7.76 -20.10
C PHE A 151 -12.50 -9.24 -19.87
N PRO A 152 -12.18 -10.12 -20.84
CA PRO A 152 -12.18 -11.56 -20.62
C PRO A 152 -11.38 -11.95 -19.37
N HIS A 153 -11.85 -12.94 -18.61
CA HIS A 153 -11.21 -13.37 -17.36
C HIS A 153 -9.73 -13.73 -17.47
N TYR A 154 -9.26 -14.19 -18.64
CA TYR A 154 -7.83 -14.49 -18.81
C TYR A 154 -6.98 -13.21 -18.87
N LEU A 155 -7.49 -12.12 -19.45
CA LEU A 155 -6.82 -10.81 -19.46
C LEU A 155 -6.85 -10.17 -18.08
N GLN A 156 -7.98 -10.25 -17.37
CA GLN A 156 -8.06 -9.79 -15.98
C GLN A 156 -6.99 -10.48 -15.11
N ARG A 157 -6.84 -11.80 -15.25
CA ARG A 157 -5.81 -12.56 -14.52
C ARG A 157 -4.39 -12.17 -14.92
N GLU A 158 -4.12 -11.93 -16.20
CA GLU A 158 -2.81 -11.48 -16.67
C GLU A 158 -2.43 -10.11 -16.11
N ILE A 159 -3.39 -9.18 -16.05
CA ILE A 159 -3.26 -7.89 -15.37
C ILE A 159 -3.02 -8.08 -13.87
N GLU A 160 -3.86 -8.84 -13.17
CA GLU A 160 -3.69 -9.12 -11.74
C GLU A 160 -2.35 -9.79 -11.40
N GLN A 161 -1.82 -10.61 -12.31
CA GLN A 161 -0.50 -11.22 -12.19
C GLN A 161 0.61 -10.16 -12.30
N SER A 162 0.48 -9.22 -13.26
CA SER A 162 1.43 -8.11 -13.40
C SER A 162 1.45 -7.21 -12.15
N TRP A 163 0.34 -7.08 -11.42
CA TRP A 163 0.32 -6.34 -10.15
C TRP A 163 1.25 -6.92 -9.08
N GLN A 164 1.75 -8.14 -9.21
CA GLN A 164 2.77 -8.66 -8.29
C GLN A 164 4.06 -7.85 -8.32
N HIS A 165 4.35 -7.12 -9.41
CA HIS A 165 5.51 -6.24 -9.52
C HIS A 165 5.51 -5.13 -8.45
N ILE A 166 4.37 -4.76 -7.88
CA ILE A 166 4.35 -3.77 -6.79
C ILE A 166 5.13 -4.24 -5.56
N PHE A 167 5.29 -5.55 -5.36
CA PHE A 167 5.99 -6.14 -4.21
C PHE A 167 7.47 -6.40 -4.48
N ASP A 168 7.90 -6.31 -5.74
CA ASP A 168 9.31 -6.38 -6.11
C ASP A 168 9.90 -4.97 -5.98
N LEU A 169 10.59 -4.71 -4.86
CA LEU A 169 11.13 -3.37 -4.58
C LEU A 169 12.35 -3.03 -5.45
N ASP A 170 12.95 -4.03 -6.10
CA ASP A 170 14.05 -3.85 -7.05
C ASP A 170 13.54 -3.67 -8.49
N TYR A 171 12.26 -3.95 -8.72
CA TYR A 171 11.61 -3.72 -10.01
C TYR A 171 11.74 -2.25 -10.43
N ASN A 172 12.32 -2.05 -11.61
CA ASN A 172 12.59 -0.72 -12.14
C ASN A 172 12.40 -0.69 -13.65
N PHE A 173 11.17 -0.40 -14.07
CA PHE A 173 10.89 0.07 -15.42
C PHE A 173 10.61 1.59 -15.35
N PRO A 174 11.51 2.45 -15.86
CA PRO A 174 11.43 3.90 -15.69
C PRO A 174 10.12 4.55 -16.18
N ALA A 175 9.40 3.90 -17.10
CA ALA A 175 8.10 4.37 -17.55
C ALA A 175 7.03 4.32 -16.44
N TYR A 176 7.17 3.44 -15.44
CA TYR A 176 6.18 3.23 -14.40
C TYR A 176 6.66 3.60 -12.99
N THR A 177 7.95 3.43 -12.70
CA THR A 177 8.47 3.62 -11.35
C THR A 177 9.94 4.02 -11.34
N GLN A 178 10.49 4.24 -10.14
CA GLN A 178 11.85 4.66 -9.85
C GLN A 178 12.68 3.49 -9.29
N PRO A 179 14.02 3.55 -9.32
CA PRO A 179 14.87 2.59 -8.61
C PRO A 179 14.69 2.68 -7.08
N TYR A 180 15.00 1.59 -6.36
CA TYR A 180 14.77 1.42 -4.92
C TYR A 180 15.10 2.65 -4.07
N ASP A 181 16.29 3.25 -4.26
CA ASP A 181 16.77 4.39 -3.45
C ASP A 181 15.92 5.65 -3.59
N LEU A 182 15.15 5.77 -4.66
CA LEU A 182 14.28 6.91 -4.96
C LEU A 182 12.79 6.58 -4.79
N LYS A 183 12.43 5.30 -4.61
CA LYS A 183 11.03 4.87 -4.48
C LYS A 183 10.33 5.50 -3.27
N SER A 184 9.03 5.70 -3.39
CA SER A 184 8.15 5.75 -2.24
C SER A 184 7.70 4.32 -1.94
N ILE A 185 8.05 3.80 -0.77
CA ILE A 185 7.72 2.43 -0.34
C ILE A 185 6.76 2.54 0.85
N GLN A 186 5.54 2.08 0.62
CA GLN A 186 4.52 1.98 1.65
C GLN A 186 4.56 0.59 2.30
N ALA A 187 3.98 0.51 3.48
CA ALA A 187 3.89 -0.67 4.31
C ALA A 187 2.44 -0.87 4.74
N THR A 188 1.99 -2.12 4.71
CA THR A 188 0.69 -2.52 5.23
C THR A 188 0.82 -3.64 6.24
N PHE A 189 -0.03 -3.58 7.27
CA PHE A 189 -0.10 -4.58 8.32
C PHE A 189 -1.50 -4.60 8.95
N TRP A 190 -1.83 -5.68 9.65
CA TRP A 190 -3.19 -5.88 10.17
C TRP A 190 -3.51 -5.11 11.45
N SER A 191 -2.53 -4.94 12.32
CA SER A 191 -2.74 -4.35 13.65
C SER A 191 -1.57 -3.52 14.12
N LEU A 192 -1.86 -2.54 14.97
CA LEU A 192 -0.85 -1.75 15.69
C LEU A 192 -1.03 -1.94 17.19
N SER A 193 0.00 -2.43 17.87
CA SER A 193 0.11 -2.45 19.33
C SER A 193 0.79 -1.18 19.84
N LEU A 194 0.38 -0.71 21.02
CA LEU A 194 0.96 0.47 21.67
C LEU A 194 2.46 0.26 21.97
N ASP A 195 2.86 -0.97 22.29
CA ASP A 195 4.26 -1.32 22.57
C ASP A 195 5.16 -1.26 21.33
N GLU A 196 4.57 -1.23 20.13
CA GLU A 196 5.30 -1.01 18.88
C GLU A 196 5.57 0.48 18.62
N VAL A 197 4.94 1.39 19.36
CA VAL A 197 5.09 2.85 19.17
C VAL A 197 6.32 3.37 19.91
N ILE A 198 7.28 3.89 19.15
CA ILE A 198 8.54 4.44 19.67
C ILE A 198 8.46 5.96 19.88
N LYS A 199 7.72 6.66 19.01
CA LYS A 199 7.60 8.12 19.08
C LYS A 199 6.25 8.59 18.55
N VAL A 200 5.73 9.64 19.17
CA VAL A 200 4.48 10.30 18.78
C VAL A 200 4.75 11.77 18.51
N GLU A 201 4.36 12.23 17.32
CA GLU A 201 4.50 13.63 16.91
C GLU A 201 3.12 14.15 16.49
N LYS A 202 2.55 15.05 17.30
CA LYS A 202 1.26 15.68 17.04
C LYS A 202 1.42 16.84 16.06
N PHE A 203 0.47 17.02 15.15
CA PHE A 203 0.46 18.13 14.20
C PHE A 203 -0.97 18.52 13.80
N ILE A 204 -1.10 19.67 13.16
CA ILE A 204 -2.32 20.08 12.44
C ILE A 204 -1.99 20.03 10.95
N ALA A 205 -2.80 19.30 10.18
CA ALA A 205 -2.59 19.15 8.75
C ALA A 205 -2.70 20.50 8.02
N ARG A 206 -1.81 20.72 7.05
CA ARG A 206 -1.70 21.99 6.30
C ARG A 206 -2.59 22.05 5.07
#